data_AF-A0A3D1TDP8-F1
#
_entry.id   AF-A0A3D1TDP8-F1
#
_cell.length_a   1.000
_cell.length_b   1.000
_cell.length_c   1.000
_cell.angle_alpha   90.00
_cell.angle_beta   90.00
_cell.angle_gamma   90.00
#
_symmetry.space_group_name_H-M   'P 1'
#
loop_
_entity.id
_entity.type
_entity.pdbx_description
1 polymer ?
#
loop_
_entity_poly.entity_id
_entity_poly.type
_entity_poly.pdbx_seq_one_letter_code
_entity_poly.pdbx_strand_id
1 'polypeptide(L)'
;MGKRRESRELAIQFLYQMEVRSEDMPDNRDLELFWGLFTGPFRVTSSVKEFSLRLVRGVLEHKEEIDATIQRFTSNWQLNRIAIVDLNILRVALFEML
;
A
#
# COMPACT_ATOMS: atom_id res chain seq x y z
N MET A 1 -8.25 -7.86 -17.41
CA MET A 1 -7.76 -7.84 -16.00
C MET A 1 -8.65 -6.90 -15.20
N GLY A 2 -8.99 -7.24 -13.96
CA GLY A 2 -10.00 -6.50 -13.19
C GLY A 2 -9.43 -5.22 -12.55
N LYS A 3 -10.17 -4.10 -12.64
CA LYS A 3 -9.82 -2.80 -12.05
C LYS A 3 -9.39 -2.88 -10.58
N ARG A 4 -9.98 -3.80 -9.81
CA ARG A 4 -9.64 -4.06 -8.39
C ARG A 4 -8.23 -4.63 -8.20
N ARG A 5 -7.78 -5.50 -9.10
CA ARG A 5 -6.44 -6.09 -9.04
C ARG A 5 -5.38 -5.02 -9.31
N GLU A 6 -5.56 -4.25 -10.38
CA GLU A 6 -4.67 -3.14 -10.74
C GLU A 6 -4.55 -2.14 -9.59
N SER A 7 -5.66 -1.79 -8.93
CA SER A 7 -5.63 -0.86 -7.81
C SER A 7 -4.83 -1.37 -6.60
N ARG A 8 -4.89 -2.68 -6.32
CA ARG A 8 -4.09 -3.29 -5.25
C ARG A 8 -2.61 -3.28 -5.59
N GLU A 9 -2.27 -3.61 -6.83
CA GLU A 9 -0.89 -3.59 -7.32
C GLU A 9 -0.29 -2.18 -7.16
N LEU A 10 -1.03 -1.14 -7.53
CA LEU A 10 -0.61 0.25 -7.36
C LEU A 10 -0.51 0.69 -5.90
N ALA A 11 -1.44 0.27 -5.04
CA ALA A 11 -1.39 0.55 -3.61
C ALA A 11 -0.13 -0.06 -2.96
N ILE A 12 0.19 -1.32 -3.31
CA ILE A 12 1.40 -2.00 -2.81
C ILE A 12 2.67 -1.30 -3.30
N GLN A 13 2.72 -0.87 -4.56
CA GLN A 13 3.86 -0.10 -5.10
C GLN A 13 4.06 1.21 -4.36
N PHE A 14 2.97 1.94 -4.07
CA PHE A 14 3.04 3.20 -3.33
C PHE A 14 3.52 2.99 -1.88
N LEU A 15 2.94 2.02 -1.17
CA LEU A 15 3.36 1.67 0.19
C LEU A 15 4.83 1.21 0.23
N TYR A 16 5.28 0.47 -0.78
CA TYR A 16 6.69 0.08 -0.89
C TYR A 16 7.61 1.31 -1.02
N GLN A 17 7.25 2.27 -1.88
CA GLN A 17 8.01 3.51 -2.04
C GLN A 17 8.12 4.27 -0.71
N MET A 18 7.02 4.39 0.04
CA MET A 18 7.02 5.06 1.35
C MET A 18 7.94 4.38 2.36
N GLU A 19 7.86 3.05 2.48
CA GLU A 19 8.69 2.29 3.40
C GLU A 19 10.18 2.43 3.09
N VAL A 20 10.55 2.41 1.80
CA VAL A 20 11.94 2.61 1.36
C VAL A 20 12.46 4.01 1.71
N ARG A 21 11.58 5.02 1.72
CA ARG A 21 11.91 6.40 2.11
C ARG A 21 11.81 6.64 3.63
N SER A 22 11.32 5.66 4.40
CA SER A 22 11.04 5.78 5.83
C SER A 22 10.09 6.94 6.16
N GLU A 23 9.06 7.12 5.34
CA GLU A 23 8.03 8.14 5.48
C GLU A 23 6.73 7.51 6.03
N ASP A 24 6.15 8.08 7.10
CA ASP A 24 4.96 7.50 7.76
C ASP A 24 3.64 7.86 7.06
N MET A 25 3.50 9.09 6.56
CA MET A 25 2.31 9.55 5.83
C MET A 25 2.74 10.33 4.58
N PRO A 26 2.13 10.07 3.41
CA PRO A 26 2.50 10.76 2.19
C PRO A 26 1.99 12.19 2.24
N ASP A 27 2.83 13.13 1.85
CA ASP A 27 2.35 14.48 1.60
C ASP A 27 1.67 14.57 0.21
N ASN A 28 1.09 15.73 -0.12
CA ASN A 28 0.46 15.93 -1.43
C ASN A 28 1.46 15.78 -2.58
N ARG A 29 2.74 16.11 -2.35
CA ARG A 29 3.79 16.05 -3.37
C ARG A 29 4.15 14.60 -3.68
N ASP A 30 4.21 13.72 -2.69
CA ASP A 30 4.46 12.28 -2.90
C ASP A 30 3.37 11.64 -3.75
N LEU A 31 2.12 12.00 -3.47
CA LEU A 31 0.97 11.60 -4.27
C LEU A 31 1.08 12.13 -5.69
N GLU A 32 1.34 13.42 -5.87
CA GLU A 32 1.49 14.04 -7.19
C GLU A 32 2.61 13.38 -8.01
N LEU A 33 3.77 13.15 -7.40
CA LEU A 33 4.92 12.52 -8.06
C LEU A 33 4.58 11.09 -8.51
N PHE A 34 4.02 10.27 -7.63
CA PHE A 34 3.67 8.89 -7.96
C PHE A 34 2.61 8.84 -9.06
N TRP A 35 1.52 9.60 -8.92
CA TRP A 35 0.43 9.60 -9.91
C TRP A 35 0.85 10.26 -11.23
N GLY A 36 1.86 11.15 -11.21
CA GLY A 36 2.46 11.73 -12.40
C GLY A 36 3.13 10.70 -13.32
N LEU A 37 3.57 9.56 -12.78
CA LEU A 37 4.11 8.44 -13.57
C LEU A 37 3.05 7.76 -14.46
N PHE A 38 1.77 7.86 -14.08
CA PHE A 38 0.65 7.21 -14.75
C PHE A 38 -0.07 8.18 -15.69
N THR A 39 0.70 8.75 -16.63
CA THR A 39 0.22 9.66 -17.67
C THR A 39 0.46 9.07 -19.07
N GLY A 40 -0.20 9.63 -20.10
CA GLY A 40 -0.06 9.17 -21.48
C GLY A 40 -0.41 7.68 -21.66
N PRO A 41 0.49 6.84 -22.21
CA PRO A 41 0.21 5.43 -22.47
C PRO A 41 0.04 4.58 -21.18
N PHE A 42 0.50 5.08 -20.03
CA PHE A 42 0.38 4.41 -18.72
C PHE A 42 -0.78 4.96 -17.88
N ARG A 43 -1.70 5.69 -18.50
CA ARG A 43 -2.82 6.33 -17.80
C ARG A 43 -3.71 5.31 -17.12
N VAL A 44 -3.90 5.50 -15.82
CA VAL A 44 -4.87 4.75 -15.02
C VAL A 44 -6.22 5.46 -14.98
N THR A 45 -7.30 4.71 -14.86
CA THR A 45 -8.65 5.29 -14.69
C THR A 45 -8.80 5.94 -13.32
N SER A 46 -9.65 6.98 -13.22
CA SER A 46 -9.94 7.63 -11.93
C SER A 46 -10.42 6.64 -10.87
N SER A 47 -11.27 5.66 -11.26
CA SER A 47 -11.73 4.62 -10.34
C SER A 47 -10.61 3.75 -9.77
N VAL A 48 -9.56 3.49 -10.55
CA VAL A 48 -8.39 2.71 -10.10
C VAL A 48 -7.56 3.55 -9.14
N LYS A 49 -7.30 4.81 -9.49
CA LYS A 49 -6.58 5.75 -8.63
C LYS A 49 -7.28 5.95 -7.29
N GLU A 50 -8.58 6.24 -7.30
CA GLU A 50 -9.40 6.43 -6.10
C GLU A 50 -9.39 5.20 -5.20
N PHE A 51 -9.58 4.02 -5.79
CA PHE A 51 -9.59 2.79 -5.00
C PHE A 51 -8.20 2.45 -4.43
N SER A 52 -7.13 2.69 -5.19
CA SER A 52 -5.74 2.55 -4.70
C SER A 52 -5.46 3.50 -3.53
N LEU A 53 -5.88 4.77 -3.64
CA LEU A 53 -5.72 5.76 -2.58
C LEU A 53 -6.47 5.38 -1.32
N ARG A 54 -7.66 4.80 -1.47
CA ARG A 54 -8.43 4.28 -0.33
C ARG A 54 -7.67 3.18 0.40
N LEU A 55 -7.03 2.27 -0.34
CA LEU A 55 -6.21 1.21 0.25
C LEU A 55 -4.98 1.77 0.97
N VAL A 56 -4.24 2.67 0.33
CA VAL A 56 -3.05 3.30 0.93
C VAL A 56 -3.42 4.01 2.23
N ARG A 57 -4.41 4.91 2.19
CA ARG A 57 -4.83 5.67 3.39
C ARG A 57 -5.28 4.76 4.51
N GLY A 58 -6.14 3.80 4.20
CA GLY A 58 -6.64 2.86 5.20
C GLY A 58 -5.55 1.98 5.82
N VAL A 59 -4.58 1.52 5.02
CA VAL A 59 -3.42 0.78 5.56
C VAL A 59 -2.59 1.65 6.50
N LEU A 60 -2.37 2.93 6.17
CA LEU A 60 -1.59 3.84 7.01
C LEU A 60 -2.35 4.22 8.29
N GLU A 61 -3.66 4.50 8.18
CA GLU A 61 -4.54 4.82 9.30
C GLU A 61 -4.65 3.66 10.30
N HIS A 62 -4.69 2.42 9.81
CA HIS A 62 -4.80 1.20 10.63
C HIS A 62 -3.46 0.46 10.80
N LYS A 63 -2.33 1.10 10.48
CA LYS A 63 -1.03 0.43 10.39
C LYS A 63 -0.64 -0.32 11.67
N GLU A 64 -0.83 0.31 12.83
CA GLU A 64 -0.48 -0.28 14.13
C GLU A 64 -1.31 -1.54 14.44
N GLU A 65 -2.62 -1.48 14.19
CA GLU A 65 -3.55 -2.61 14.39
C GLU A 65 -3.23 -3.78 13.43
N ILE A 66 -2.98 -3.44 12.16
CA ILE A 66 -2.61 -4.39 11.12
C ILE A 66 -1.28 -5.05 11.45
N ASP A 67 -0.24 -4.28 11.78
CA ASP A 67 1.09 -4.79 12.10
C ASP A 67 1.08 -5.63 13.38
N ALA A 68 0.30 -5.25 14.39
CA ALA A 68 0.10 -6.05 15.60
C ALA A 68 -0.57 -7.40 15.28
N THR A 69 -1.55 -7.39 14.36
CA THR A 69 -2.20 -8.62 13.88
C THR A 69 -1.20 -9.52 13.15
N ILE A 70 -0.40 -8.98 12.22
CA ILE A 70 0.64 -9.75 11.53
C ILE A 70 1.64 -10.31 12.55
N GLN A 71 2.08 -9.51 13.51
CA GLN A 71 3.05 -9.93 14.52
C GLN A 71 2.51 -11.06 15.41
N ARG A 72 1.21 -11.02 15.74
CA ARG A 72 0.54 -12.09 16.51
C ARG A 72 0.55 -13.44 15.80
N PHE A 73 0.50 -13.45 14.46
CA PHE A 73 0.50 -14.67 13.66
C PHE A 73 1.87 -15.05 13.10
N THR A 74 2.92 -14.27 13.36
CA THR A 74 4.30 -14.54 12.94
C THR A 74 5.16 -14.95 14.14
N SER A 75 5.07 -16.22 14.53
CA SER A 75 5.86 -16.78 15.62
C SER A 75 7.36 -16.74 15.31
N ASN A 76 8.16 -16.17 16.22
CA ASN A 76 9.62 -16.07 16.12
C ASN A 76 10.16 -15.27 14.92
N TRP A 77 9.31 -14.49 14.22
CA TRP A 77 9.72 -13.64 13.11
C TRP A 77 9.41 -12.18 13.43
N GLN A 78 10.44 -11.32 13.34
CA GLN A 78 10.23 -9.88 13.42
C GLN A 78 9.72 -9.35 12.08
N LEU A 79 8.78 -8.40 12.10
CA LEU A 79 8.23 -7.82 10.85
C LEU A 79 9.32 -7.28 9.90
N ASN A 80 10.39 -6.69 10.45
CA ASN A 80 11.51 -6.16 9.67
C ASN A 80 12.32 -7.22 8.90
N ARG A 81 12.09 -8.51 9.14
CA ARG A 81 12.71 -9.61 8.39
C ARG A 81 11.84 -10.11 7.24
N ILE A 82 10.58 -9.68 7.16
CA ILE A 82 9.69 -9.95 6.04
C ILE A 82 10.08 -9.00 4.91
N ALA A 83 10.13 -9.49 3.66
CA ALA A 83 10.38 -8.62 2.52
C ALA A 83 9.32 -7.51 2.48
N ILE A 84 9.73 -6.27 2.21
CA ILE A 84 8.83 -5.09 2.26
C ILE A 84 7.58 -5.30 1.38
N VAL A 85 7.77 -5.92 0.20
CA VAL A 85 6.67 -6.25 -0.72
C VAL A 85 5.70 -7.24 -0.08
N ASP A 86 6.19 -8.32 0.52
CA ASP A 86 5.36 -9.34 1.17
C ASP A 86 4.61 -8.74 2.38
N LEU A 87 5.28 -7.90 3.17
CA LEU A 87 4.66 -7.21 4.30
C LEU A 87 3.54 -6.28 3.83
N ASN A 88 3.74 -5.53 2.74
CA ASN A 88 2.71 -4.66 2.18
C ASN A 88 1.55 -5.43 1.53
N ILE A 89 1.80 -6.62 0.96
CA ILE A 89 0.73 -7.53 0.52
C ILE A 89 -0.14 -7.93 1.72
N LEU A 90 0.48 -8.35 2.84
CA LEU A 90 -0.25 -8.73 4.06
C LEU A 90 -1.06 -7.56 4.62
N ARG A 91 -0.47 -6.37 4.67
CA ARG A 91 -1.14 -5.16 5.17
C ARG A 91 -2.37 -4.79 4.35
N VAL A 92 -2.25 -4.75 3.03
CA VAL A 92 -3.39 -4.45 2.14
C VAL A 92 -4.47 -5.52 2.25
N ALA A 93 -4.09 -6.80 2.34
CA ALA A 93 -5.03 -7.90 2.49
C ALA A 93 -5.81 -7.82 3.81
N LEU A 94 -5.13 -7.53 4.93
CA LEU A 94 -5.77 -7.36 6.23
C LEU A 94 -6.69 -6.13 6.25
N PHE A 95 -6.25 -4.99 5.72
CA PHE A 95 -7.09 -3.80 5.65
C PHE A 95 -8.39 -4.05 4.86
N GLU A 96 -8.36 -4.82 3.76
CA GLU A 96 -9.58 -5.15 3.02
C GLU A 96 -10.53 -6.12 3.76
N MET A 97 -10.07 -6.79 4.82
CA MET A 97 -10.88 -7.69 5.64
C MET A 97 -11.49 -6.99 6.88
N LEU A 98 -10.97 -5.83 7.26
CA LEU A 98 -11.52 -4.96 8.32
C LEU A 98 -12.80 -4.27 7.82
#